data_AF-A0A3A4PF44-F1
#
_entry.id   AF-A0A3A4PF44-F1
#
_cell.length_a   1.000
_cell.length_b   1.000
_cell.length_c   1.000
_cell.angle_alpha   90.00
_cell.angle_beta   90.00
_cell.angle_gamma   90.00
#
_symmetry.space_group_name_H-M   'P 1'
#
loop_
_entity.id
_entity.type
_entity.pdbx_description
1 polymer ?
#
loop_
_entity_poly.entity_id
_entity_poly.type
_entity_poly.pdbx_seq_one_letter_code
_entity_poly.pdbx_strand_id
1 'polypeptide(L)'
;MGGTLVYSGDSIRLRRITAGFLLLFACATVVWWVIVLTSDAALALFLPQELPQLWLHGFIAADAIVYCGTAVAAAVGLWKARAWAWGCLCAHAGAAAYVALVCGTMSLLTDSAWWSVALMSPCAVSAAWFTWQLYPSRRRNT
;
A
#
# COMPACT_ATOMS: atom_id res chain seq x y z
N MET A 1 24.51 9.00 -4.26
CA MET A 1 23.68 9.92 -3.44
C MET A 1 23.04 9.13 -2.29
N GLY A 2 23.74 9.04 -1.15
CA GLY A 2 23.26 8.30 0.03
C GLY A 2 23.20 9.22 1.24
N GLY A 3 22.26 10.17 1.23
CA GLY A 3 22.07 11.07 2.37
C GLY A 3 21.32 10.36 3.49
N THR A 4 21.91 10.35 4.68
CA THR A 4 21.23 9.96 5.92
C THR A 4 20.44 11.16 6.42
N LEU A 5 19.13 11.04 6.56
CA LEU A 5 18.29 12.14 7.05
C LEU A 5 18.41 12.27 8.57
N VAL A 6 18.63 13.50 9.07
CA VAL A 6 18.66 13.82 10.52
C VAL A 6 17.24 14.09 10.98
N TYR A 7 16.80 13.37 12.01
CA TYR A 7 15.41 13.30 12.44
C TYR A 7 15.26 13.64 13.93
N SER A 8 14.23 14.41 14.29
CA SER A 8 13.78 14.61 15.68
C SER A 8 13.29 13.28 16.30
N GLY A 9 13.33 13.15 17.62
CA GLY A 9 12.88 11.94 18.34
C GLY A 9 11.48 11.46 17.94
N ASP A 10 10.53 12.38 17.74
CA ASP A 10 9.16 12.06 17.30
C ASP A 10 9.13 11.47 15.88
N SER A 11 9.98 11.97 14.99
CA SER A 11 10.07 11.45 13.62
C SER A 11 10.73 10.06 13.55
N ILE A 12 11.57 9.69 14.53
CA ILE A 12 12.11 8.32 14.63
C ILE A 12 10.99 7.35 15.01
N ARG A 13 10.15 7.72 15.99
CA ARG A 13 9.02 6.89 16.43
C ARG A 13 8.00 6.70 15.30
N LEU A 14 7.63 7.79 14.63
CA LEU A 14 6.70 7.74 13.50
C LEU A 14 7.21 6.83 12.38
N ARG A 15 8.49 6.95 11.99
CA ARG A 15 9.11 6.09 10.96
C ARG A 15 9.02 4.60 11.28
N ARG A 16 9.26 4.22 12.54
CA ARG A 16 9.18 2.81 12.96
C ARG A 16 7.73 2.31 12.94
N ILE A 17 6.79 3.12 13.39
CA ILE A 17 5.35 2.82 13.32
C ILE A 17 4.95 2.62 11.85
N THR A 18 5.27 3.58 10.98
CA THR A 18 4.98 3.48 9.54
C THR A 18 5.63 2.25 8.91
N ALA A 19 6.89 1.95 9.22
CA ALA A 19 7.55 0.75 8.72
C ALA A 19 6.81 -0.53 9.15
N GLY A 20 6.35 -0.61 10.40
CA GLY A 20 5.53 -1.71 10.89
C GLY A 20 4.20 -1.84 10.15
N PHE A 21 3.50 -0.72 9.93
CA PHE A 21 2.25 -0.69 9.18
C PHE A 21 2.42 -1.14 7.72
N LEU A 22 3.48 -0.70 7.05
CA LEU A 22 3.76 -1.11 5.67
C LEU A 22 4.05 -2.60 5.55
N LEU A 23 4.78 -3.18 6.51
CA LEU A 23 5.00 -4.63 6.56
C LEU A 23 3.69 -5.38 6.83
N LEU A 24 2.83 -4.83 7.70
CA LEU A 24 1.51 -5.41 7.94
C LEU A 24 0.65 -5.39 6.67
N PHE A 25 0.66 -4.30 5.89
CA PHE A 25 -0.03 -4.26 4.59
C PHE A 25 0.52 -5.29 3.62
N ALA A 26 1.85 -5.38 3.47
CA ALA A 26 2.45 -6.39 2.59
C ALA A 26 2.05 -7.82 2.99
N CYS A 27 2.10 -8.14 4.28
CA CYS A 27 1.67 -9.45 4.78
C CYS A 27 0.17 -9.68 4.55
N ALA A 28 -0.68 -8.69 4.86
CA ALA A 28 -2.13 -8.80 4.68
C ALA A 28 -2.49 -8.99 3.21
N THR A 29 -1.83 -8.31 2.28
CA THR A 29 -2.01 -8.48 0.84
C THR A 29 -1.63 -9.90 0.39
N VAL A 30 -0.50 -10.44 0.87
CA VAL A 30 -0.11 -11.84 0.56
C VAL A 30 -1.15 -12.83 1.09
N VAL A 31 -1.60 -12.65 2.35
CA VAL A 31 -2.65 -13.50 2.95
C VAL A 31 -3.95 -13.41 2.15
N TRP A 32 -4.35 -12.21 1.76
CA TRP A 32 -5.55 -11.99 0.95
C TRP A 32 -5.46 -12.70 -0.40
N TRP A 33 -4.32 -12.61 -1.11
CA TRP A 33 -4.11 -13.33 -2.36
C TRP A 33 -4.20 -14.84 -2.18
N VAL A 34 -3.61 -15.39 -1.12
CA VAL A 34 -3.71 -16.83 -0.81
C VAL A 34 -5.17 -17.24 -0.59
N ILE A 35 -5.93 -16.46 0.17
CA ILE A 35 -7.37 -16.73 0.43
C ILE A 35 -8.17 -16.69 -0.88
N VAL A 36 -7.98 -15.66 -1.69
CA VAL A 36 -8.74 -15.46 -2.93
C VAL A 36 -8.39 -16.50 -3.99
N LEU A 37 -7.14 -16.96 -4.05
CA LEU A 37 -6.71 -18.02 -4.98
C LEU A 37 -7.14 -19.43 -4.56
N THR A 38 -7.55 -19.62 -3.30
CA THR A 38 -7.93 -20.93 -2.76
C THR A 38 -9.42 -21.08 -2.49
N SER A 39 -10.20 -20.01 -2.54
CA SER A 39 -11.63 -20.01 -2.23
C SER A 39 -12.44 -19.11 -3.16
N ASP A 40 -13.22 -19.73 -4.05
CA ASP A 40 -14.17 -19.02 -4.91
C ASP A 40 -15.23 -18.25 -4.11
N ALA A 41 -15.60 -18.78 -2.94
CA ALA A 41 -16.54 -18.12 -2.04
C ALA A 41 -15.96 -16.82 -1.46
N ALA A 42 -14.66 -16.81 -1.13
CA ALA A 42 -13.98 -15.60 -0.71
C ALA A 42 -13.82 -14.62 -1.88
N LEU A 43 -13.46 -15.12 -3.07
CA LEU A 43 -13.35 -14.31 -4.28
C LEU A 43 -14.65 -13.54 -4.58
N ALA A 44 -15.82 -14.19 -4.45
CA ALA A 44 -17.12 -13.56 -4.67
C ALA A 44 -17.47 -12.41 -3.71
N LEU A 45 -16.82 -12.33 -2.54
CA LEU A 45 -17.01 -11.21 -1.60
C LEU A 45 -16.22 -9.96 -2.03
N PHE A 46 -15.13 -10.14 -2.78
CA PHE A 46 -14.17 -9.09 -3.08
C PHE A 46 -14.09 -8.72 -4.56
N LEU A 47 -14.57 -9.57 -5.46
CA LEU A 47 -14.63 -9.30 -6.89
C LEU A 47 -16.03 -9.58 -7.45
N PRO A 48 -16.49 -8.76 -8.41
CA PRO A 48 -17.69 -9.05 -9.19
C PRO A 48 -17.58 -10.41 -9.88
N GLN A 49 -18.64 -11.22 -9.86
CA GLN A 49 -18.63 -12.59 -10.41
C GLN A 49 -18.43 -12.64 -11.94
N GLU A 50 -18.71 -11.54 -12.63
CA GLU A 50 -18.62 -11.44 -14.09
C GLU A 50 -17.21 -11.13 -14.60
N LEU A 51 -16.24 -10.89 -13.70
CA LEU A 51 -14.87 -10.53 -14.09
C LEU A 51 -14.09 -11.75 -14.61
N PRO A 52 -13.50 -11.68 -15.83
CA PRO A 52 -12.71 -12.78 -16.35
C PRO A 52 -11.50 -13.08 -15.45
N GLN A 53 -11.23 -14.36 -15.17
CA GLN A 53 -10.09 -14.78 -14.31
C GLN A 53 -8.72 -14.28 -14.79
N LEU A 54 -8.58 -13.94 -16.07
CA LEU A 54 -7.35 -13.34 -16.61
C LEU A 54 -7.02 -11.98 -15.94
N TRP A 55 -8.05 -11.23 -15.51
CA TRP A 55 -7.86 -9.98 -14.78
C TRP A 55 -7.15 -10.20 -13.44
N LEU A 56 -7.49 -11.26 -12.71
CA LEU A 56 -6.84 -11.62 -11.43
C LEU A 56 -5.33 -11.81 -11.63
N HIS A 57 -4.92 -12.54 -12.67
CA HIS A 57 -3.50 -12.83 -12.93
C HIS A 57 -2.69 -11.57 -13.26
N GLY A 58 -3.28 -10.64 -14.01
CA GLY A 58 -2.65 -9.34 -14.28
C GLY A 58 -2.48 -8.49 -13.02
N PHE A 59 -3.46 -8.54 -12.13
CA PHE A 59 -3.42 -7.84 -10.85
C PHE A 59 -2.41 -8.44 -9.88
N ILE A 60 -2.27 -9.77 -9.79
CA ILE A 60 -1.29 -10.42 -8.89
C ILE A 60 0.12 -9.89 -9.10
N ALA A 61 0.58 -9.83 -10.36
CA ALA A 61 1.93 -9.40 -10.66
C ALA A 61 2.15 -7.92 -10.28
N ALA A 62 1.18 -7.06 -10.62
CA ALA A 62 1.23 -5.65 -10.27
C ALA A 62 1.19 -5.44 -8.75
N ASP A 63 0.37 -6.18 -8.03
CA ASP A 63 0.20 -6.05 -6.58
C ASP A 63 1.44 -6.56 -5.83
N ALA A 64 2.02 -7.69 -6.28
CA ALA A 64 3.26 -8.22 -5.72
C ALA A 64 4.44 -7.25 -5.88
N ILE A 65 4.60 -6.66 -7.07
CA ILE A 65 5.75 -5.79 -7.38
C ILE A 65 5.52 -4.38 -6.84
N VAL A 66 4.40 -3.77 -7.20
CA VAL A 66 4.14 -2.36 -6.94
C VAL A 66 3.59 -2.17 -5.54
N TYR A 67 2.55 -2.88 -5.12
CA TYR A 67 1.96 -2.66 -3.80
C TYR A 67 2.85 -3.22 -2.68
N CYS A 68 3.10 -4.53 -2.69
CA CYS A 68 3.92 -5.21 -1.67
C CYS A 68 5.40 -4.82 -1.75
N GLY A 69 5.97 -4.81 -2.97
CA GLY A 69 7.39 -4.49 -3.14
C GLY A 69 7.74 -3.08 -2.69
N THR A 70 6.92 -2.07 -3.01
CA THR A 70 7.17 -0.70 -2.54
C THR A 70 6.90 -0.54 -1.05
N ALA A 71 5.92 -1.26 -0.47
CA ALA A 71 5.68 -1.28 0.97
C ALA A 71 6.90 -1.80 1.74
N VAL A 72 7.44 -2.96 1.33
CA VAL A 72 8.62 -3.57 1.95
C VAL A 72 9.86 -2.68 1.74
N ALA A 73 10.08 -2.18 0.53
CA ALA A 73 11.19 -1.27 0.24
C ALA A 73 11.11 -0.01 1.10
N ALA A 74 9.94 0.64 1.16
CA ALA A 74 9.70 1.80 2.01
C ALA A 74 9.93 1.47 3.48
N ALA A 75 9.42 0.35 4.00
CA ALA A 75 9.65 -0.08 5.38
C ALA A 75 11.15 -0.24 5.70
N VAL A 76 11.91 -0.91 4.83
CA VAL A 76 13.36 -1.09 4.98
C VAL A 76 14.10 0.25 4.92
N GLY A 77 13.74 1.11 3.98
CA GLY A 77 14.32 2.44 3.84
C GLY A 77 14.02 3.33 5.04
N LEU A 78 12.78 3.29 5.54
CA LEU A 78 12.32 3.98 6.74
C LEU A 78 12.96 3.42 8.01
N TRP A 79 13.32 2.13 8.07
CA TRP A 79 14.10 1.58 9.18
C TRP A 79 15.55 2.08 9.14
N LYS A 80 16.15 2.08 7.94
CA LYS A 80 17.55 2.45 7.69
C LYS A 80 17.80 3.95 7.47
N ALA A 81 16.80 4.82 7.69
CA ALA A 81 16.89 6.28 7.54
C ALA A 81 17.34 6.74 6.15
N ARG A 82 16.95 6.02 5.10
CA ARG A 82 17.38 6.32 3.73
C ARG A 82 16.46 7.33 3.06
N ALA A 83 17.03 8.32 2.38
CA ALA A 83 16.27 9.34 1.65
C ALA A 83 15.36 8.78 0.54
N TRP A 84 15.76 7.68 -0.11
CA TRP A 84 14.96 7.02 -1.14
C TRP A 84 13.66 6.39 -0.60
N ALA A 85 13.56 6.18 0.72
CA ALA A 85 12.39 5.58 1.35
C ALA A 85 11.11 6.38 1.10
N TRP A 86 11.22 7.70 1.02
CA TRP A 86 10.09 8.57 0.72
C TRP A 86 9.55 8.33 -0.69
N GLY A 87 10.43 8.15 -1.68
CA GLY A 87 10.02 7.81 -3.05
C GLY A 87 9.25 6.49 -3.11
N CYS A 88 9.72 5.46 -2.39
CA CYS A 88 9.01 4.19 -2.26
C CYS A 88 7.66 4.34 -1.54
N LEU A 89 7.60 5.20 -0.51
CA LEU A 89 6.37 5.48 0.21
C LEU A 89 5.33 6.18 -0.68
N CYS A 90 5.75 7.14 -1.49
CA CYS A 90 4.89 7.78 -2.50
C CYS A 90 4.36 6.77 -3.53
N ALA A 91 5.23 5.88 -4.01
CA ALA A 91 4.83 4.83 -4.95
C ALA A 91 3.79 3.89 -4.32
N HIS A 92 4.00 3.48 -3.06
CA HIS A 92 3.03 2.66 -2.32
C HIS A 92 1.69 3.39 -2.12
N ALA A 93 1.73 4.67 -1.73
CA ALA A 93 0.51 5.46 -1.56
C ALA A 93 -0.27 5.63 -2.87
N GLY A 94 0.45 5.84 -3.99
CA GLY A 94 -0.16 5.86 -5.33
C GLY A 94 -0.80 4.51 -5.69
N ALA A 95 -0.13 3.40 -5.42
CA ALA A 95 -0.67 2.06 -5.65
C ALA A 95 -1.93 1.81 -4.80
N ALA A 96 -1.91 2.17 -3.51
CA ALA A 96 -3.06 2.04 -2.63
C ALA A 96 -4.25 2.89 -3.06
N ALA A 97 -3.99 4.14 -3.48
CA ALA A 97 -5.04 5.00 -4.02
C ALA A 97 -5.63 4.43 -5.32
N TYR A 98 -4.79 3.93 -6.23
CA TYR A 98 -5.24 3.30 -7.46
C TYR A 98 -6.12 2.08 -7.20
N VAL A 99 -5.67 1.16 -6.35
CA VAL A 99 -6.46 -0.04 -6.01
C VAL A 99 -7.77 0.33 -5.33
N ALA A 100 -7.78 1.27 -4.38
CA ALA A 100 -9.01 1.74 -3.74
C ALA A 100 -10.01 2.35 -4.75
N LEU A 101 -9.52 3.13 -5.72
CA LEU A 101 -10.36 3.68 -6.80
C LEU A 101 -10.91 2.59 -7.72
N VAL A 102 -10.10 1.59 -8.08
CA VAL A 102 -10.55 0.44 -8.88
C VAL A 102 -11.64 -0.32 -8.14
N CYS A 103 -11.42 -0.66 -6.85
CA CYS A 103 -12.42 -1.32 -6.02
C CYS A 103 -13.71 -0.49 -5.93
N GLY A 104 -13.59 0.81 -5.65
CA GLY A 104 -14.73 1.72 -5.57
C GLY A 104 -15.52 1.80 -6.88
N THR A 105 -14.81 1.93 -8.00
CA THR A 105 -15.41 2.00 -9.33
C THR A 105 -16.12 0.70 -9.68
N MET A 106 -15.49 -0.45 -9.45
CA MET A 106 -16.09 -1.76 -9.71
C MET A 106 -17.32 -2.01 -8.84
N SER A 107 -17.26 -1.63 -7.56
CA SER A 107 -18.43 -1.74 -6.67
C SER A 107 -19.58 -0.87 -7.11
N LEU A 108 -19.32 0.37 -7.56
CA LEU A 108 -20.37 1.25 -8.09
C LEU A 108 -20.97 0.74 -9.41
N LEU A 109 -20.15 0.17 -10.30
CA LEU A 109 -20.62 -0.32 -11.60
C LEU A 109 -21.40 -1.64 -11.52
N THR A 110 -21.09 -2.48 -10.53
CA THR A 110 -21.66 -3.85 -10.41
C THR A 110 -22.56 -4.03 -9.20
N ASP A 111 -22.71 -3.00 -8.37
CA ASP A 111 -23.38 -3.02 -7.07
C ASP A 111 -22.95 -4.23 -6.19
N SER A 112 -21.66 -4.57 -6.25
CA SER A 112 -21.09 -5.75 -5.59
C SER A 112 -19.70 -5.46 -5.03
N ALA A 113 -19.06 -6.45 -4.38
CA ALA A 113 -17.66 -6.34 -3.94
C ALA A 113 -17.34 -5.18 -2.98
N TRP A 114 -18.34 -4.63 -2.27
CA TRP A 114 -18.17 -3.50 -1.34
C TRP A 114 -17.16 -3.77 -0.21
N TRP A 115 -16.90 -5.03 0.11
CA TRP A 115 -15.85 -5.43 1.07
C TRP A 115 -14.44 -5.01 0.61
N SER A 116 -14.18 -5.02 -0.69
CA SER A 116 -12.89 -4.54 -1.23
C SER A 116 -12.69 -3.05 -0.99
N VAL A 117 -13.77 -2.26 -1.15
CA VAL A 117 -13.75 -0.82 -0.86
C VAL A 117 -13.50 -0.57 0.62
N ALA A 118 -14.22 -1.30 1.49
CA ALA A 118 -14.09 -1.17 2.93
C ALA A 118 -12.67 -1.47 3.43
N LEU A 119 -11.99 -2.45 2.84
CA LEU A 119 -10.61 -2.82 3.22
C LEU A 119 -9.55 -1.88 2.60
N MET A 120 -9.73 -1.45 1.35
CA MET A 120 -8.70 -0.65 0.67
C MET A 120 -8.75 0.84 1.03
N SER A 121 -9.91 1.37 1.40
CA SER A 121 -10.03 2.81 1.73
C SER A 121 -9.16 3.23 2.92
N PRO A 122 -9.13 2.51 4.07
CA PRO A 122 -8.22 2.84 5.17
C PRO A 122 -6.74 2.71 4.78
N CYS A 123 -6.40 1.74 3.92
CA CYS A 123 -5.03 1.55 3.43
C CYS A 123 -4.58 2.76 2.60
N ALA A 124 -5.42 3.23 1.68
CA ALA A 124 -5.14 4.41 0.86
C ALA A 124 -4.99 5.67 1.71
N VAL A 125 -5.91 5.90 2.64
CA VAL A 125 -5.89 7.09 3.52
C VAL A 125 -4.64 7.10 4.41
N SER A 126 -4.33 5.97 5.06
CA SER A 126 -3.17 5.87 5.94
C SER A 126 -1.85 5.99 5.18
N ALA A 127 -1.72 5.38 3.99
CA ALA A 127 -0.53 5.52 3.15
C ALA A 127 -0.30 6.98 2.70
N ALA A 128 -1.35 7.68 2.29
CA ALA A 128 -1.28 9.10 1.95
C ALA A 128 -0.88 9.96 3.18
N TRP A 129 -1.48 9.68 4.34
CA TRP A 129 -1.16 10.37 5.58
C TRP A 129 0.30 10.18 6.00
N PHE A 130 0.81 8.95 5.96
CA PHE A 130 2.22 8.68 6.26
C PHE A 130 3.17 9.39 5.28
N THR A 131 2.81 9.43 3.99
CA THR A 131 3.61 10.11 2.96
C THR A 131 3.73 11.61 3.24
N TRP A 132 2.62 12.23 3.66
CA TRP A 132 2.58 13.64 4.04
C TRP A 132 3.41 13.92 5.30
N GLN A 133 3.22 13.13 6.35
CA GLN A 133 3.91 13.34 7.63
C GLN A 133 5.42 13.09 7.56
N LEU A 134 5.85 12.17 6.68
CA LEU A 134 7.25 11.85 6.47
C LEU A 134 7.87 12.61 5.30
N TYR A 135 7.21 13.68 4.83
CA TYR A 135 7.76 14.54 3.80
C TYR A 135 9.15 15.06 4.20
N PRO A 136 10.18 14.87 3.36
CA PRO A 136 11.51 15.36 3.64
C PRO A 136 11.51 16.90 3.51
N SER A 137 11.19 17.59 4.60
CA SER A 137 11.42 19.03 4.66
C SER A 137 12.93 19.28 4.57
N ARG A 138 13.37 19.89 3.45
CA ARG A 138 14.70 20.50 3.38
C ARG A 138 14.73 21.63 4.42
N ARG A 139 15.09 21.35 5.66
CA ARG A 139 15.72 22.39 6.48
C ARG A 139 17.03 22.72 5.80
N ARG A 140 17.00 23.77 4.96
CA ARG A 140 18.19 24.52 4.58
C ARG A 140 18.85 24.92 5.90
N ASN A 141 19.99 24.31 6.20
CA ASN A 141 20.97 24.97 7.05
C ASN A 141 21.53 26.12 6.19
N THR A 142 20.84 27.26 6.22
CA THR A 142 21.49 28.56 6.05
C THR A 142 22.05 28.96 7.41
#